data_AF-A0A6A3HVJ7-F1
#
_entry.id   AF-A0A6A3HVJ7-F1
#
_cell.length_a   1.000
_cell.length_b   1.000
_cell.length_c   1.000
_cell.angle_alpha   90.00
_cell.angle_beta   90.00
_cell.angle_gamma   90.00
#
_symmetry.space_group_name_H-M   'P 1'
#
loop_
_entity.id
_entity.type
_entity.pdbx_description
1 polymer ?
#
loop_
_entity_poly.entity_id
_entity_poly.type
_entity_poly.pdbx_seq_one_letter_code
_entity_poly.pdbx_strand_id
1 'polypeptide(L)'
;MRDLFMGAVGVDAFFVLSSVLLTMIFMKKSIKLFEEQASYRKWGWTLADYFTKRFLRVYPLYALLSIALWLMPFEYKNRYYRITKPEDFNLFQTLTFHPTLPLEIAYYFVLPGFVLVVLKLGRFWWVSFIPLYAWAPWAAVIFVKLEAWVKSTGFKFGTLHIVGLRVVETALIAVYLSVVFRGLFFNWLGVPLPRPTRYSMPFTSVNLSLLFVVEMIQPSSVSLFFEWAGLRCLGKISFSVYLLHVFVVFTPPIQEQTNYYDKMFAVFGLVVLLATASYYLIEYPSQLLVQRLASRFAEQAAWEHQRIPNEGDQNRMNSTQLDPLWIY
;
A
#
# COMPACT_ATOMS: atom_id res chain seq x y z
N MET A 1 10.63 -20.93 25.07
CA MET A 1 9.66 -21.18 23.99
C MET A 1 10.13 -20.43 22.75
N ARG A 2 10.67 -21.13 21.73
CA ARG A 2 11.24 -20.51 20.52
C ARG A 2 10.18 -20.38 19.40
N ASP A 3 10.14 -19.16 18.83
CA ASP A 3 9.74 -18.78 17.46
C ASP A 3 8.25 -18.76 17.05
N LEU A 4 7.35 -18.13 17.82
CA LEU A 4 6.12 -17.66 17.18
C LEU A 4 6.49 -16.58 16.13
N PHE A 5 6.18 -16.83 14.86
CA PHE A 5 6.45 -15.92 13.73
C PHE A 5 5.56 -14.66 13.75
N MET A 6 5.07 -14.21 14.92
CA MET A 6 4.15 -13.08 15.03
C MET A 6 4.67 -11.82 14.33
N GLY A 7 5.98 -11.55 14.44
CA GLY A 7 6.59 -10.40 13.77
C GLY A 7 6.54 -10.52 12.24
N ALA A 8 6.89 -11.68 11.69
CA ALA A 8 6.86 -11.92 10.25
C ALA A 8 5.43 -11.91 9.68
N VAL A 9 4.48 -12.49 10.42
CA VAL A 9 3.04 -12.48 10.06
C VAL A 9 2.48 -11.06 10.11
N GLY A 10 2.84 -10.26 11.12
CA GLY A 10 2.37 -8.88 11.24
C GLY A 10 2.88 -7.99 10.09
N VAL A 11 4.15 -8.14 9.71
CA VAL A 11 4.73 -7.42 8.56
C VAL A 11 4.06 -7.85 7.26
N ASP A 12 3.89 -9.16 7.03
CA ASP A 12 3.21 -9.69 5.84
C ASP A 12 1.76 -9.20 5.74
N ALA A 13 1.01 -9.28 6.84
CA ALA A 13 -0.36 -8.81 6.93
C ALA A 13 -0.49 -7.32 6.57
N PHE A 14 0.46 -6.51 7.03
CA PHE A 14 0.50 -5.09 6.72
C PHE A 14 0.72 -4.83 5.23
N PHE A 15 1.69 -5.51 4.60
CA PHE A 15 1.95 -5.37 3.16
C PHE A 15 0.75 -5.80 2.31
N VAL A 16 0.08 -6.88 2.70
CA VAL A 16 -1.13 -7.38 2.04
C VAL A 16 -2.25 -6.35 2.10
N LEU A 17 -2.57 -5.84 3.29
CA LEU A 17 -3.63 -4.84 3.46
C LEU A 17 -3.32 -3.55 2.68
N SER A 18 -2.08 -3.07 2.75
CA SER A 18 -1.64 -1.87 2.03
C SER A 18 -1.77 -2.05 0.51
N SER A 19 -1.28 -3.18 -0.02
CA SER A 19 -1.31 -3.45 -1.46
C SER A 19 -2.73 -3.63 -2.00
N VAL A 20 -3.63 -4.32 -1.28
CA VAL A 20 -5.04 -4.46 -1.68
C VAL A 20 -5.72 -3.08 -1.74
N LEU A 21 -5.56 -2.27 -0.69
CA LEU A 21 -6.19 -0.95 -0.60
C LEU A 21 -5.68 0.00 -1.70
N LEU A 22 -4.36 0.04 -1.92
CA LEU A 22 -3.76 0.87 -2.96
C LEU A 22 -4.22 0.46 -4.36
N THR A 23 -4.20 -0.84 -4.64
CA THR A 23 -4.63 -1.38 -5.94
C THR A 23 -6.08 -1.03 -6.21
N MET A 24 -6.96 -1.21 -5.22
CA MET A 24 -8.37 -0.88 -5.36
C MET A 24 -8.60 0.61 -5.62
N ILE A 25 -8.02 1.51 -4.80
CA ILE A 25 -8.20 2.96 -4.95
C ILE A 25 -7.71 3.42 -6.32
N PHE A 26 -6.54 2.94 -6.74
CA PHE A 26 -5.97 3.31 -8.03
C PHE A 26 -6.78 2.75 -9.19
N MET A 27 -7.28 1.51 -9.08
CA MET A 27 -8.13 0.89 -10.11
C MET A 27 -9.46 1.61 -10.27
N LYS A 28 -10.14 1.97 -9.17
CA LYS A 28 -11.38 2.78 -9.22
C LYS A 28 -11.15 4.13 -9.90
N LYS A 29 -10.05 4.82 -9.55
CA LYS A 29 -9.67 6.09 -10.18
C LYS A 29 -9.35 5.92 -11.67
N SER A 30 -8.67 4.84 -12.02
CA SER A 30 -8.30 4.52 -13.41
C SER A 30 -9.53 4.20 -14.27
N ILE A 31 -10.49 3.43 -13.76
CA ILE A 31 -11.76 3.14 -14.45
C ILE A 31 -12.49 4.44 -14.78
N LYS A 32 -12.62 5.35 -13.80
CA LYS A 32 -13.23 6.67 -14.00
C LYS A 32 -12.53 7.48 -15.09
N LEU A 33 -11.19 7.44 -15.17
CA LEU A 33 -10.44 8.13 -16.21
C LEU A 33 -10.65 7.52 -17.61
N PHE A 34 -10.82 6.19 -17.69
CA PHE A 34 -11.16 5.52 -18.94
C PHE A 34 -12.59 5.86 -19.40
N GLU A 35 -13.55 5.90 -18.47
CA GLU A 35 -14.94 6.30 -18.75
C GLU A 35 -15.03 7.75 -19.24
N GLU A 36 -14.26 8.67 -18.65
CA GLU A 36 -14.19 10.08 -19.05
C GLU A 36 -13.40 10.33 -20.35
N GLN A 37 -12.89 9.30 -21.02
CA GLN A 37 -11.95 9.40 -22.17
C GLN A 37 -10.84 10.46 -21.93
N ALA A 38 -10.28 10.44 -20.72
CA ALA A 38 -9.34 11.46 -20.28
C ALA A 38 -8.11 11.55 -21.20
N SER A 39 -7.75 12.77 -21.60
CA SER A 39 -6.54 13.03 -22.38
C SER A 39 -5.27 12.47 -21.71
N TYR A 40 -4.27 12.09 -22.51
CA TYR A 40 -2.96 11.62 -22.04
C TYR A 40 -2.31 12.58 -21.03
N ARG A 41 -2.53 13.91 -21.15
CA ARG A 41 -2.02 14.90 -20.18
C ARG A 41 -2.66 14.71 -18.79
N LYS A 42 -3.96 14.43 -18.71
CA LYS A 42 -4.69 14.19 -17.46
C LYS A 42 -4.30 12.85 -16.80
N TRP A 43 -3.98 11.84 -17.61
CA TRP A 43 -3.35 10.60 -17.14
C TRP A 43 -1.97 10.85 -16.53
N GLY A 44 -1.11 11.59 -17.23
CA GLY A 44 0.22 11.96 -16.75
C GLY A 44 0.17 12.69 -15.40
N TRP A 45 -0.72 13.68 -15.26
CA TRP A 45 -0.92 14.38 -13.99
C TRP A 45 -1.44 13.47 -12.87
N THR A 46 -2.35 12.55 -13.17
CA THR A 46 -2.88 11.62 -12.17
C THR A 46 -1.81 10.66 -11.66
N LEU A 47 -0.97 10.14 -12.56
CA LEU A 47 0.17 9.29 -12.21
C LEU A 47 1.22 10.08 -11.43
N ALA A 48 1.56 11.29 -11.88
CA ALA A 48 2.51 12.15 -11.19
C ALA A 48 2.04 12.50 -9.78
N ASP A 49 0.77 12.85 -9.60
CA ASP A 49 0.15 13.11 -8.28
C ASP A 49 0.22 11.86 -7.38
N TYR A 50 -0.09 10.68 -7.94
CA TYR A 50 0.00 9.42 -7.23
C TYR A 50 1.43 9.13 -6.77
N PHE A 51 2.41 9.19 -7.69
CA PHE A 51 3.81 8.90 -7.39
C PHE A 51 4.39 9.91 -6.41
N THR A 52 4.13 11.21 -6.60
CA THR A 52 4.65 12.27 -5.74
C THR A 52 4.18 12.12 -4.30
N LYS A 53 2.89 11.85 -4.08
CA LYS A 53 2.33 11.61 -2.74
C LYS A 53 2.96 10.40 -2.05
N ARG A 54 3.24 9.32 -2.79
CA ARG A 54 3.82 8.09 -2.24
C ARG A 54 5.33 8.21 -2.02
N PHE A 55 6.03 8.86 -2.94
CA PHE A 55 7.45 9.14 -2.85
C PHE A 55 7.74 10.03 -1.64
N LEU A 56 7.05 11.16 -1.49
CA LEU A 56 7.27 12.07 -0.36
C LEU A 56 6.71 11.57 0.97
N ARG A 57 5.87 10.53 0.95
CA ARG A 57 5.50 9.80 2.16
C ARG A 57 6.65 8.94 2.69
N VAL A 58 7.35 8.24 1.80
CA VAL A 58 8.30 7.19 2.16
C VAL A 58 9.75 7.66 2.13
N TYR A 59 10.12 8.43 1.11
CA TYR A 59 11.49 8.80 0.82
C TYR A 59 12.16 9.66 1.90
N PRO A 60 11.51 10.67 2.52
CA PRO A 60 12.21 11.54 3.48
C PRO A 60 12.77 10.77 4.69
N LEU A 61 11.97 9.90 5.29
CA LEU A 61 12.42 9.06 6.40
C LEU A 61 13.44 8.02 5.94
N TYR A 62 13.26 7.44 4.75
CA TYR A 62 14.23 6.51 4.17
C TYR A 62 15.60 7.16 3.90
N ALA A 63 15.61 8.38 3.37
CA ALA A 63 16.82 9.13 3.08
C ALA A 63 17.54 9.51 4.37
N LEU A 64 16.80 10.03 5.37
CA LEU A 64 17.36 10.34 6.68
C LEU A 64 17.96 9.10 7.35
N LEU A 65 17.28 7.96 7.27
CA LEU A 65 17.81 6.70 7.78
C LEU A 65 19.09 6.29 7.05
N SER A 66 19.09 6.37 5.71
CA SER A 66 20.24 5.99 4.90
C SER A 66 21.46 6.87 5.21
N ILE A 67 21.25 8.17 5.44
CA ILE A 67 22.28 9.12 5.87
C ILE A 67 22.75 8.81 7.30
N ALA A 68 21.82 8.57 8.22
CA ALA A 68 22.15 8.20 9.60
C ALA A 68 22.96 6.90 9.66
N LEU A 69 22.58 5.91 8.85
CA LEU A 69 23.34 4.69 8.68
C LEU A 69 24.70 4.97 8.08
N TRP A 70 24.81 5.82 7.06
CA TRP A 70 26.11 6.17 6.48
C TRP A 70 27.07 6.77 7.50
N LEU A 71 26.59 7.72 8.33
CA LEU A 71 27.35 8.38 9.39
C LEU A 71 27.73 7.46 10.56
N MET A 72 27.02 6.34 10.73
CA MET A 72 27.21 5.44 11.87
C MET A 72 28.51 4.61 11.77
N PRO A 73 29.21 4.34 12.90
CA PRO A 73 30.39 3.46 12.92
C PRO A 73 30.04 2.02 12.52
N PHE A 74 31.02 1.30 11.96
CA PHE A 74 30.83 -0.05 11.39
C PHE A 74 30.31 -1.08 12.41
N GLU A 75 30.71 -0.98 13.68
CA GLU A 75 30.27 -1.88 14.75
C GLU A 75 28.74 -1.87 14.93
N TYR A 76 28.11 -0.70 14.79
CA TYR A 76 26.67 -0.56 14.87
C TYR A 76 25.97 -0.93 13.55
N LYS A 77 26.60 -0.67 12.39
CA LYS A 77 26.10 -1.10 11.07
C LYS A 77 25.93 -2.63 10.98
N ASN A 78 26.92 -3.37 11.47
CA ASN A 78 26.87 -4.84 11.49
C ASN A 78 25.78 -5.35 12.46
N ARG A 79 25.59 -4.69 13.61
CA ARG A 79 24.56 -5.05 14.60
C ARG A 79 23.13 -4.88 14.09
N TYR A 80 22.83 -3.78 13.40
CA TYR A 80 21.46 -3.46 12.97
C TYR A 80 21.13 -3.99 11.57
N TYR A 81 22.08 -3.98 10.62
CA TYR A 81 21.81 -4.30 9.20
C TYR A 81 22.58 -5.52 8.68
N ARG A 82 23.28 -6.27 9.55
CA ARG A 82 24.10 -7.45 9.17
C ARG A 82 25.04 -7.17 7.98
N ILE A 83 25.59 -5.97 7.92
CA ILE A 83 26.51 -5.57 6.86
C ILE A 83 27.86 -6.25 7.15
N THR A 84 28.29 -7.11 6.22
CA THR A 84 29.44 -8.01 6.44
C THR A 84 30.76 -7.32 6.12
N LYS A 85 30.78 -6.31 5.23
CA LYS A 85 31.97 -5.46 4.94
C LYS A 85 31.64 -3.97 4.91
N PRO A 86 32.55 -3.07 5.32
CA PRO A 86 32.32 -1.62 5.33
C PRO A 86 32.12 -1.02 3.91
N GLU A 87 32.64 -1.70 2.88
CA GLU A 87 32.51 -1.32 1.46
C GLU A 87 31.15 -1.69 0.84
N ASP A 88 30.32 -2.48 1.53
CA ASP A 88 29.03 -2.94 1.01
C ASP A 88 27.93 -1.85 1.06
N PHE A 89 28.15 -0.77 1.81
CA PHE A 89 27.15 0.30 2.00
C PHE A 89 27.50 1.58 1.25
N ASN A 90 27.06 1.65 -0.01
CA ASN A 90 27.14 2.86 -0.82
C ASN A 90 25.90 3.74 -0.61
N LEU A 91 26.08 4.91 0.02
CA LEU A 91 24.98 5.86 0.27
C LEU A 91 24.24 6.24 -1.02
N PHE A 92 24.99 6.51 -2.09
CA PHE A 92 24.41 6.84 -3.39
C PHE A 92 23.57 5.68 -3.95
N GLN A 93 24.05 4.45 -3.83
CA GLN A 93 23.36 3.25 -4.31
C GLN A 93 22.10 2.97 -3.50
N THR A 94 22.17 3.13 -2.17
CA THR A 94 21.02 3.00 -1.26
C THR A 94 19.97 4.08 -1.53
N LEU A 95 20.35 5.35 -1.68
CA LEU A 95 19.44 6.44 -2.01
C LEU A 95 18.79 6.28 -3.40
N THR A 96 19.49 5.65 -4.35
CA THR A 96 18.98 5.37 -5.70
C THR A 96 18.31 3.99 -5.85
N PHE A 97 18.11 3.28 -4.74
CA PHE A 97 17.44 1.98 -4.66
C PHE A 97 18.10 0.82 -5.42
N HIS A 98 19.39 0.92 -5.73
CA HIS A 98 20.16 -0.17 -6.34
C HIS A 98 20.87 -1.01 -5.26
N PRO A 99 20.90 -2.35 -5.32
CA PRO A 99 20.05 -3.29 -6.05
C PRO A 99 18.77 -3.70 -5.29
N THR A 100 18.58 -3.24 -4.05
CA THR A 100 17.44 -3.63 -3.20
C THR A 100 16.47 -2.47 -3.02
N LEU A 101 15.51 -2.36 -3.93
CA LEU A 101 14.31 -1.54 -3.71
C LEU A 101 13.62 -2.02 -2.42
N PRO A 102 13.35 -1.15 -1.43
CA PRO A 102 12.45 -1.49 -0.34
C PRO A 102 11.15 -2.03 -0.92
N LEU A 103 10.68 -3.16 -0.39
CA LEU A 103 9.54 -3.90 -0.95
C LEU A 103 8.32 -2.99 -1.15
N GLU A 104 8.08 -2.05 -0.24
CA GLU A 104 7.02 -1.05 -0.31
C GLU A 104 7.13 -0.12 -1.53
N ILE A 105 8.35 0.30 -1.85
CA ILE A 105 8.64 1.19 -2.98
C ILE A 105 8.44 0.42 -4.29
N ALA A 106 8.89 -0.83 -4.36
CA ALA A 106 8.64 -1.70 -5.51
C ALA A 106 7.13 -1.84 -5.78
N TYR A 107 6.30 -2.05 -4.73
CA TYR A 107 4.85 -2.08 -4.90
C TYR A 107 4.29 -0.77 -5.47
N TYR A 108 4.76 0.39 -5.03
CA TYR A 108 4.25 1.67 -5.52
C TYR A 108 4.51 1.91 -7.01
N PHE A 109 5.59 1.35 -7.57
CA PHE A 109 5.88 1.43 -9.01
C PHE A 109 5.23 0.32 -9.83
N VAL A 110 5.18 -0.90 -9.30
CA VAL A 110 4.62 -2.06 -10.02
C VAL A 110 3.09 -2.01 -10.06
N LEU A 111 2.42 -1.57 -8.99
CA LEU A 111 0.95 -1.58 -8.89
C LEU A 111 0.24 -0.71 -9.95
N PRO A 112 0.67 0.54 -10.22
CA PRO A 112 0.05 1.34 -11.27
C PRO A 112 0.17 0.71 -12.66
N GLY A 113 1.36 0.22 -13.02
CA GLY A 113 1.58 -0.48 -14.28
C GLY A 113 0.72 -1.73 -14.41
N PHE A 114 0.64 -2.52 -13.34
CA PHE A 114 -0.22 -3.69 -13.27
C PHE A 114 -1.70 -3.36 -13.51
N VAL A 115 -2.24 -2.34 -12.82
CA VAL A 115 -3.63 -1.93 -12.99
C VAL A 115 -3.92 -1.48 -14.43
N LEU A 116 -3.00 -0.73 -15.04
CA LEU A 116 -3.15 -0.31 -16.44
C LEU A 116 -3.17 -1.49 -17.41
N VAL A 117 -2.29 -2.48 -17.21
CA VAL A 117 -2.25 -3.71 -18.01
C VAL A 117 -3.56 -4.49 -17.86
N VAL A 118 -4.04 -4.68 -16.64
CA VAL A 118 -5.32 -5.35 -16.34
C VAL A 118 -6.50 -4.66 -17.02
N LEU A 119 -6.55 -3.33 -16.99
CA LEU A 119 -7.61 -2.55 -17.64
C LEU A 119 -7.51 -2.64 -19.17
N LYS A 120 -6.30 -2.57 -19.73
CA LYS A 120 -6.06 -2.65 -21.19
C LYS A 120 -6.39 -4.04 -21.76
N LEU A 121 -6.15 -5.11 -20.99
CA LEU A 121 -6.45 -6.48 -21.40
C LEU A 121 -7.96 -6.78 -21.44
N GLY A 122 -8.80 -5.96 -20.79
CA GLY A 122 -10.26 -6.06 -20.86
C GLY A 122 -10.78 -7.46 -20.48
N ARG A 123 -11.19 -8.24 -21.49
CA ARG A 123 -11.69 -9.62 -21.32
C ARG A 123 -10.60 -10.62 -20.94
N PHE A 124 -9.35 -10.36 -21.33
CA PHE A 124 -8.19 -11.21 -21.02
C PHE A 124 -7.42 -10.74 -19.78
N TRP A 125 -8.09 -10.01 -18.88
CA TRP A 125 -7.50 -9.57 -17.60
C TRP A 125 -6.89 -10.72 -16.79
N TRP A 126 -7.39 -11.94 -16.98
CA TRP A 126 -6.84 -13.15 -16.36
C TRP A 126 -5.43 -13.53 -16.84
N VAL A 127 -4.97 -13.02 -17.99
CA VAL A 127 -3.62 -13.28 -18.52
C VAL A 127 -2.55 -12.56 -17.70
N SER A 128 -2.91 -11.45 -17.03
CA SER A 128 -2.01 -10.81 -16.07
C SER A 128 -1.61 -11.76 -14.92
N PHE A 129 -2.38 -12.83 -14.66
CA PHE A 129 -2.11 -13.79 -13.56
C PHE A 129 -0.82 -14.57 -13.74
N ILE A 130 -0.30 -14.64 -14.97
CA ILE A 130 0.88 -15.43 -15.31
C ILE A 130 2.19 -14.79 -14.81
N PRO A 131 2.44 -13.47 -15.00
CA PRO A 131 3.70 -12.85 -14.58
C PRO A 131 3.83 -12.49 -13.09
N LEU A 132 2.74 -12.39 -12.30
CA LEU A 132 2.80 -11.88 -10.92
C LEU A 132 2.50 -12.95 -9.87
N TYR A 133 3.54 -13.44 -9.19
CA TYR A 133 3.43 -14.34 -8.03
C TYR A 133 2.91 -13.66 -6.74
N ALA A 134 2.57 -12.37 -6.79
CA ALA A 134 2.07 -11.61 -5.64
C ALA A 134 0.54 -11.73 -5.56
N TRP A 135 0.01 -12.41 -4.54
CA TRP A 135 -1.43 -12.67 -4.41
C TRP A 135 -2.30 -11.44 -4.07
N ALA A 136 -1.75 -10.49 -3.30
CA ALA A 136 -2.53 -9.39 -2.74
C ALA A 136 -3.14 -8.41 -3.78
N PRO A 137 -2.45 -8.01 -4.88
CA PRO A 137 -3.06 -7.19 -5.93
C PRO A 137 -4.25 -7.87 -6.61
N TRP A 138 -4.28 -9.20 -6.70
CA TRP A 138 -5.38 -9.95 -7.31
C TRP A 138 -6.69 -9.78 -6.55
N ALA A 139 -6.63 -9.85 -5.23
CA ALA A 139 -7.80 -9.71 -4.38
C ALA A 139 -8.51 -8.37 -4.62
N ALA A 140 -7.75 -7.28 -4.79
CA ALA A 140 -8.30 -5.98 -5.15
C ALA A 140 -8.97 -5.97 -6.53
N VAL A 141 -8.33 -6.57 -7.54
CA VAL A 141 -8.89 -6.66 -8.91
C VAL A 141 -10.18 -7.47 -8.92
N ILE A 142 -10.18 -8.62 -8.25
CA ILE A 142 -11.36 -9.48 -8.09
C ILE A 142 -12.49 -8.70 -7.43
N PHE A 143 -12.21 -8.00 -6.32
CA PHE A 143 -13.20 -7.19 -5.63
C PHE A 143 -13.80 -6.11 -6.53
N VAL A 144 -12.97 -5.32 -7.23
CA VAL A 144 -13.46 -4.25 -8.11
C VAL A 144 -14.31 -4.80 -9.25
N LYS A 145 -13.94 -5.95 -9.84
CA LYS A 145 -14.73 -6.61 -10.89
C LYS A 145 -16.04 -7.17 -10.35
N LEU A 146 -16.02 -7.77 -9.17
CA LEU A 146 -17.22 -8.29 -8.50
C LEU A 146 -18.18 -7.15 -8.13
N GLU A 147 -17.67 -6.05 -7.59
CA GLU A 147 -18.45 -4.84 -7.30
C GLU A 147 -19.11 -4.27 -8.57
N ALA A 148 -18.36 -4.19 -9.67
CA ALA A 148 -18.89 -3.73 -10.95
C ALA A 148 -19.99 -4.68 -11.49
N TRP A 149 -19.79 -6.00 -11.38
CA TRP A 149 -20.77 -7.00 -11.79
C TRP A 149 -22.06 -6.90 -10.96
N VAL A 150 -21.96 -6.83 -9.63
CA VAL A 150 -23.11 -6.67 -8.73
C VAL A 150 -23.90 -5.40 -9.07
N LYS A 151 -23.20 -4.28 -9.33
CA LYS A 151 -23.86 -3.03 -9.74
C LYS A 151 -24.55 -3.14 -11.11
N SER A 152 -23.91 -3.79 -12.08
CA SER A 152 -24.47 -3.94 -13.44
C SER A 152 -25.69 -4.86 -13.50
N THR A 153 -25.75 -5.88 -12.64
CA THR A 153 -26.83 -6.88 -12.61
C THR A 153 -27.94 -6.53 -11.62
N GLY A 154 -27.75 -5.52 -10.77
CA GLY A 154 -28.68 -5.20 -9.69
C GLY A 154 -28.83 -6.34 -8.67
N PHE A 155 -27.83 -7.23 -8.58
CA PHE A 155 -27.90 -8.43 -7.76
C PHE A 155 -28.06 -8.09 -6.28
N LYS A 156 -29.08 -8.68 -5.65
CA LYS A 156 -29.31 -8.56 -4.20
C LYS A 156 -28.87 -9.84 -3.51
N PHE A 157 -28.03 -9.71 -2.48
CA PHE A 157 -27.62 -10.85 -1.66
C PHE A 157 -28.81 -11.36 -0.85
N GLY A 158 -29.32 -12.55 -1.22
CA GLY A 158 -30.29 -13.28 -0.40
C GLY A 158 -29.67 -13.86 0.87
N THR A 159 -30.51 -14.26 1.82
CA THR A 159 -30.09 -14.79 3.13
C THR A 159 -29.14 -15.98 3.02
N LEU A 160 -29.36 -16.90 2.08
CA LEU A 160 -28.47 -18.06 1.87
C LEU A 160 -27.07 -17.67 1.42
N HIS A 161 -26.94 -16.66 0.55
CA HIS A 161 -25.63 -16.17 0.12
C HIS A 161 -24.88 -15.51 1.28
N ILE A 162 -25.59 -14.77 2.13
CA ILE A 162 -25.01 -14.12 3.32
C ILE A 162 -24.53 -15.19 4.31
N VAL A 163 -25.35 -16.20 4.60
CA VAL A 163 -24.96 -17.30 5.51
C VAL A 163 -23.75 -18.05 4.95
N GLY A 164 -23.75 -18.38 3.65
CA GLY A 164 -22.59 -19.01 3.01
C GLY A 164 -21.32 -18.17 3.13
N LEU A 165 -21.42 -16.85 2.91
CA LEU A 165 -20.30 -15.93 3.05
C LEU A 165 -19.76 -15.87 4.48
N ARG A 166 -20.63 -15.89 5.50
CA ARG A 166 -20.23 -15.93 6.92
C ARG A 166 -19.57 -17.25 7.33
N VAL A 167 -20.01 -18.37 6.76
CA VAL A 167 -19.34 -19.67 6.97
C VAL A 167 -17.92 -19.64 6.38
N VAL A 168 -17.77 -19.08 5.18
CA VAL A 168 -16.45 -18.87 4.55
C VAL A 168 -15.58 -17.94 5.39
N GLU A 169 -16.11 -16.80 5.84
CA GLU A 169 -15.42 -15.85 6.71
C GLU A 169 -14.89 -16.55 7.98
N THR A 170 -15.74 -17.31 8.67
CA THR A 170 -15.38 -18.05 9.88
C THR A 170 -14.29 -19.08 9.62
N ALA A 171 -14.38 -19.81 8.50
CA ALA A 171 -13.35 -20.76 8.09
C ALA A 171 -12.01 -20.08 7.82
N LEU A 172 -12.00 -18.93 7.14
CA LEU A 172 -10.79 -18.16 6.85
C LEU A 172 -10.13 -17.64 8.14
N ILE A 173 -10.93 -17.12 9.08
CA ILE A 173 -10.45 -16.70 10.41
C ILE A 173 -9.85 -17.88 11.17
N ALA A 174 -10.55 -19.02 11.20
CA ALA A 174 -10.06 -20.23 11.87
C ALA A 174 -8.73 -20.71 11.28
N VAL A 175 -8.60 -20.74 9.96
CA VAL A 175 -7.36 -21.08 9.27
C VAL A 175 -6.27 -20.05 9.57
N TYR A 176 -6.60 -18.75 9.58
CA TYR A 176 -5.64 -17.69 9.87
C TYR A 176 -5.10 -17.78 11.30
N LEU A 177 -5.99 -17.90 12.29
CA LEU A 177 -5.63 -18.10 13.70
C LEU A 177 -4.83 -19.39 13.89
N SER A 178 -5.18 -20.44 13.16
CA SER A 178 -4.40 -21.68 13.15
C SER A 178 -2.96 -21.44 12.72
N VAL A 179 -2.73 -20.70 11.63
CA VAL A 179 -1.37 -20.40 11.17
C VAL A 179 -0.61 -19.51 12.16
N VAL A 180 -1.27 -18.46 12.68
CA VAL A 180 -0.67 -17.52 13.66
C VAL A 180 -0.24 -18.25 14.94
N PHE A 181 -1.10 -19.14 15.44
CA PHE A 181 -0.90 -19.86 16.70
C PHE A 181 -0.43 -21.31 16.53
N ARG A 182 0.24 -21.64 15.42
CA ARG A 182 0.86 -22.96 15.16
C ARG A 182 -0.09 -24.16 15.36
N GLY A 183 -1.27 -24.09 14.77
CA GLY A 183 -2.26 -25.16 14.81
C GLY A 183 -3.13 -25.17 16.06
N LEU A 184 -3.14 -24.10 16.88
CA LEU A 184 -3.96 -24.02 18.10
C LEU A 184 -5.43 -24.39 17.85
N PHE A 185 -5.98 -23.95 16.72
CA PHE A 185 -7.33 -24.30 16.31
C PHE A 185 -7.50 -25.82 16.08
N PHE A 186 -6.54 -26.45 15.40
CA PHE A 186 -6.57 -27.90 15.16
C PHE A 186 -6.27 -28.71 16.42
N ASN A 187 -5.47 -28.17 17.35
CA ASN A 187 -5.29 -28.74 18.68
C ASN A 187 -6.60 -28.72 19.47
N TRP A 188 -7.37 -27.64 19.38
CA TRP A 188 -8.69 -27.56 20.02
C TRP A 188 -9.70 -28.54 19.42
N LEU A 189 -9.60 -28.80 18.11
CA LEU A 189 -10.40 -29.82 17.42
C LEU A 189 -9.92 -31.27 17.66
N GLY A 190 -8.86 -31.47 18.45
CA GLY A 190 -8.33 -32.81 18.75
C GLY A 190 -7.55 -33.46 17.60
N VAL A 191 -7.23 -32.71 16.54
CA VAL A 191 -6.50 -33.21 15.36
C VAL A 191 -5.17 -32.45 15.23
N PRO A 192 -4.16 -32.75 16.07
CA PRO A 192 -2.92 -31.99 16.07
C PRO A 192 -2.18 -32.13 14.72
N LEU A 193 -1.95 -31.00 14.05
CA LEU A 193 -1.17 -30.98 12.81
C LEU A 193 0.34 -31.10 13.10
N PRO A 194 1.11 -31.72 12.19
CA PRO A 194 2.56 -31.77 12.31
C PRO A 194 3.15 -30.36 12.38
N ARG A 195 4.13 -30.18 13.29
CA ARG A 195 4.72 -28.86 13.58
C ARG A 195 5.34 -28.26 12.30
N PRO A 196 4.89 -27.08 11.85
CA PRO A 196 5.49 -26.46 10.67
C PRO A 196 6.94 -26.07 10.98
N THR A 197 7.88 -26.63 10.23
CA THR A 197 9.32 -26.36 10.35
C THR A 197 9.75 -25.11 9.60
N ARG A 198 8.89 -24.55 8.72
CA ARG A 198 9.13 -23.32 7.96
C ARG A 198 7.88 -22.44 7.90
N TYR A 199 8.09 -21.13 7.98
CA TYR A 199 7.08 -20.14 7.68
C TYR A 199 6.84 -20.07 6.17
N SER A 200 5.58 -20.14 5.73
CA SER A 200 5.18 -20.04 4.32
C SER A 200 4.44 -18.72 4.10
N MET A 201 5.19 -17.68 3.70
CA MET A 201 4.69 -16.33 3.38
C MET A 201 3.50 -16.30 2.38
N PRO A 202 3.44 -17.15 1.34
CA PRO A 202 2.32 -17.08 0.39
C PRO A 202 0.98 -17.49 1.00
N PHE A 203 0.96 -18.37 2.00
CA PHE A 203 -0.28 -18.91 2.54
C PHE A 203 -1.02 -17.92 3.43
N THR A 204 -0.29 -17.18 4.27
CA THR A 204 -0.84 -16.12 5.13
C THR A 204 -1.37 -14.94 4.32
N SER A 205 -0.62 -14.51 3.31
CA SER A 205 -1.02 -13.42 2.43
C SER A 205 -2.26 -13.75 1.60
N VAL A 206 -2.37 -14.99 1.10
CA VAL A 206 -3.56 -15.46 0.36
C VAL A 206 -4.81 -15.42 1.23
N ASN A 207 -4.72 -16.02 2.41
CA ASN A 207 -5.84 -16.11 3.33
C ASN A 207 -6.32 -14.72 3.78
N LEU A 208 -5.38 -13.85 4.19
CA LEU A 208 -5.72 -12.50 4.64
C LEU A 208 -6.32 -11.64 3.51
N SER A 209 -5.81 -11.76 2.29
CA SER A 209 -6.36 -11.05 1.13
C SER A 209 -7.81 -11.47 0.85
N LEU A 210 -8.10 -12.77 0.95
CA LEU A 210 -9.44 -13.30 0.72
C LEU A 210 -10.40 -12.88 1.85
N LEU A 211 -9.96 -12.95 3.10
CA LEU A 211 -10.71 -12.45 4.26
C LEU A 211 -11.07 -10.98 4.07
N PHE A 212 -10.12 -10.16 3.62
CA PHE A 212 -10.37 -8.75 3.35
C PHE A 212 -11.42 -8.55 2.24
N VAL A 213 -11.34 -9.30 1.13
CA VAL A 213 -12.36 -9.23 0.06
C VAL A 213 -13.75 -9.59 0.57
N VAL A 214 -13.86 -10.63 1.41
CA VAL A 214 -15.13 -11.02 2.04
C VAL A 214 -15.70 -9.88 2.89
N GLU A 215 -14.87 -9.27 3.74
CA GLU A 215 -15.27 -8.12 4.57
C GLU A 215 -15.69 -6.89 3.75
N MET A 216 -15.04 -6.65 2.61
CA MET A 216 -15.41 -5.54 1.72
C MET A 216 -16.73 -5.77 0.99
N ILE A 217 -17.11 -7.03 0.73
CA ILE A 217 -18.39 -7.38 0.09
C ILE A 217 -19.53 -7.27 1.10
N GLN A 218 -19.35 -7.85 2.29
CA GLN A 218 -20.36 -7.85 3.35
C GLN A 218 -19.71 -7.60 4.71
N PRO A 219 -19.71 -6.35 5.20
CA PRO A 219 -19.00 -5.98 6.43
C PRO A 219 -19.53 -6.78 7.62
N SER A 220 -18.61 -7.25 8.46
CA SER A 220 -18.88 -8.06 9.66
C SER A 220 -18.36 -7.37 10.93
N SER A 221 -18.42 -8.06 12.08
CA SER A 221 -17.70 -7.62 13.28
C SER A 221 -16.18 -7.50 13.05
N VAL A 222 -15.61 -8.24 12.09
CA VAL A 222 -14.20 -8.16 11.70
C VAL A 222 -13.89 -6.85 10.98
N SER A 223 -14.81 -6.33 10.15
CA SER A 223 -14.64 -4.99 9.57
C SER A 223 -14.55 -3.91 10.66
N LEU A 224 -15.33 -4.03 11.73
CA LEU A 224 -15.26 -3.11 12.88
C LEU A 224 -13.90 -3.18 13.59
N PHE A 225 -13.30 -4.37 13.67
CA PHE A 225 -11.93 -4.52 14.15
C PHE A 225 -10.92 -3.81 13.23
N PHE A 226 -10.99 -3.99 11.91
CA PHE A 226 -10.11 -3.27 10.97
C PHE A 226 -10.33 -1.75 10.98
N GLU A 227 -11.55 -1.32 11.28
CA GLU A 227 -11.91 0.08 11.40
C GLU A 227 -11.51 0.72 12.73
N TRP A 228 -10.98 -0.07 13.67
CA TRP A 228 -10.60 0.43 14.97
C TRP A 228 -9.52 1.52 14.88
N ALA A 229 -9.70 2.59 15.65
CA ALA A 229 -8.83 3.77 15.62
C ALA A 229 -7.35 3.42 15.86
N GLY A 230 -7.08 2.44 16.72
CA GLY A 230 -5.72 1.94 16.96
C GLY A 230 -5.07 1.34 15.71
N LEU A 231 -5.79 0.45 15.01
CA LEU A 231 -5.29 -0.16 13.77
C LEU A 231 -5.17 0.84 12.62
N ARG A 232 -6.08 1.81 12.52
CA ARG A 232 -5.95 2.92 11.56
C ARG A 232 -4.71 3.78 11.87
N CYS A 233 -4.43 4.03 13.15
CA CYS A 233 -3.24 4.78 13.55
C CYS A 233 -1.96 3.99 13.23
N LEU A 234 -1.91 2.70 13.57
CA LEU A 234 -0.82 1.80 13.20
C LEU A 234 -0.62 1.74 11.68
N GLY A 235 -1.70 1.77 10.90
CA GLY A 235 -1.65 1.87 9.44
C GLY A 235 -1.04 3.19 8.92
N LYS A 236 -1.20 4.30 9.64
CA LYS A 236 -0.57 5.59 9.27
C LYS A 236 0.94 5.58 9.51
N ILE A 237 1.36 5.15 10.69
CA ILE A 237 2.78 5.11 11.10
C ILE A 237 3.53 3.86 10.64
N SER A 238 2.84 2.98 9.93
CA SER A 238 3.31 1.65 9.51
C SER A 238 4.63 1.65 8.76
N PHE A 239 4.84 2.62 7.86
CA PHE A 239 6.10 2.76 7.15
C PHE A 239 7.25 3.04 8.12
N SER A 240 7.02 3.96 9.06
CA SER A 240 7.97 4.27 10.14
C SER A 240 8.25 3.04 11.02
N VAL A 241 7.23 2.23 11.33
CA VAL A 241 7.38 0.95 12.04
C VAL A 241 8.26 -0.03 11.24
N TYR A 242 7.96 -0.24 9.96
CA TYR A 242 8.70 -1.15 9.08
C TYR A 242 10.18 -0.77 9.00
N LEU A 243 10.49 0.51 8.95
CA LEU A 243 11.86 0.97 8.76
C LEU A 243 12.64 1.07 10.08
N LEU A 244 11.98 1.44 11.17
CA LEU A 244 12.66 1.72 12.45
C LEU A 244 12.65 0.55 13.44
N HIS A 245 11.81 -0.48 13.24
CA HIS A 245 11.73 -1.58 14.21
C HIS A 245 13.08 -2.28 14.45
N VAL A 246 13.94 -2.34 13.43
CA VAL A 246 15.29 -2.91 13.49
C VAL A 246 16.12 -2.25 14.60
N PHE A 247 16.03 -0.93 14.75
CA PHE A 247 16.78 -0.20 15.79
C PHE A 247 16.32 -0.57 17.19
N VAL A 248 15.04 -0.90 17.39
CA VAL A 248 14.51 -1.26 18.70
C VAL A 248 14.81 -2.72 19.02
N VAL A 249 14.61 -3.62 18.05
CA VAL A 249 14.76 -5.07 18.24
C VAL A 249 16.21 -5.47 18.56
N PHE A 250 17.20 -4.81 17.93
CA PHE A 250 18.62 -5.13 18.10
C PHE A 250 19.34 -4.25 19.13
N THR A 251 18.60 -3.50 19.96
CA THR A 251 19.20 -2.70 21.02
C THR A 251 19.52 -3.57 22.25
N PRO A 252 20.74 -3.49 22.83
CA PRO A 252 21.20 -4.41 23.89
C PRO A 252 20.23 -4.63 25.06
N PRO A 253 19.68 -3.59 25.73
CA PRO A 253 18.72 -3.75 26.82
C PRO A 253 17.41 -4.46 26.45
N ILE A 254 17.08 -4.58 25.17
CA ILE A 254 15.89 -5.31 24.68
C ILE A 254 16.27 -6.73 24.24
N GLN A 255 17.45 -6.87 23.64
CA GLN A 255 17.95 -8.15 23.17
C GLN A 255 18.24 -9.10 24.34
N GLU A 256 18.81 -8.58 25.42
CA GLU A 256 19.23 -9.31 26.63
C GLU A 256 18.08 -9.67 27.58
N GLN A 257 16.85 -9.17 27.35
CA GLN A 257 15.70 -9.53 28.17
C GLN A 257 15.37 -11.02 28.04
N THR A 258 15.35 -11.70 29.18
CA THR A 258 15.04 -13.14 29.29
C THR A 258 13.54 -13.40 29.31
N ASN A 259 12.74 -12.47 29.83
CA ASN A 259 11.28 -12.57 29.85
C ASN A 259 10.69 -12.18 28.47
N TYR A 260 9.96 -13.11 27.86
CA TYR A 260 9.34 -12.93 26.55
C TYR A 260 8.26 -11.84 26.54
N TYR A 261 7.42 -11.78 27.57
CA TYR A 261 6.31 -10.83 27.61
C TYR A 261 6.82 -9.41 27.77
N ASP A 262 7.75 -9.19 28.70
CA ASP A 262 8.39 -7.89 28.91
C ASP A 262 9.09 -7.42 27.63
N LYS A 263 9.81 -8.33 26.96
CA LYS A 263 10.43 -8.05 25.66
C LYS A 263 9.42 -7.69 24.59
N MET A 264 8.31 -8.40 24.50
CA MET A 264 7.26 -8.13 23.52
C MET A 264 6.62 -6.76 23.75
N PHE A 265 6.24 -6.44 24.99
CA PHE A 265 5.64 -5.14 25.32
C PHE A 265 6.64 -4.00 25.17
N ALA A 266 7.90 -4.19 25.55
CA ALA A 266 8.95 -3.20 25.39
C ALA A 266 9.24 -2.94 23.90
N VAL A 267 9.40 -3.98 23.08
CA VAL A 267 9.57 -3.84 21.62
C VAL A 267 8.37 -3.13 21.03
N PHE A 268 7.15 -3.61 21.31
CA PHE A 268 5.94 -3.02 20.73
C PHE A 268 5.77 -1.54 21.12
N GLY A 269 5.90 -1.22 22.41
CA GLY A 269 5.77 0.15 22.91
C GLY A 269 6.83 1.09 22.36
N LEU A 270 8.11 0.68 22.38
CA LEU A 270 9.21 1.50 21.88
C LEU A 270 9.16 1.68 20.36
N VAL A 271 8.80 0.64 19.60
CA VAL A 271 8.62 0.76 18.14
C VAL A 271 7.48 1.71 17.82
N VAL A 272 6.33 1.58 18.49
CA VAL A 272 5.19 2.48 18.28
C VAL A 272 5.54 3.91 18.65
N LEU A 273 6.23 4.14 19.77
CA LEU A 273 6.66 5.47 20.20
C LEU A 273 7.63 6.08 19.17
N LEU A 274 8.68 5.35 18.80
CA LEU A 274 9.68 5.81 17.85
C LEU A 274 9.08 6.08 16.46
N ALA A 275 8.19 5.20 16.00
CA ALA A 275 7.48 5.38 14.74
C ALA A 275 6.51 6.56 14.77
N THR A 276 5.83 6.78 15.89
CA THR A 276 4.92 7.93 16.06
C THR A 276 5.70 9.25 16.07
N ALA A 277 6.81 9.31 16.81
CA ALA A 277 7.68 10.49 16.82
C ALA A 277 8.23 10.78 15.41
N SER A 278 8.73 9.76 14.72
CA SER A 278 9.27 9.90 13.36
C SER A 278 8.19 10.31 12.35
N TYR A 279 6.98 9.78 12.49
CA TYR A 279 5.85 10.15 11.65
C TYR A 279 5.53 11.64 11.77
N TYR A 280 5.40 12.18 12.98
CA TYR A 280 5.07 13.59 13.16
C TYR A 280 6.21 14.55 12.80
N LEU A 281 7.46 14.12 12.98
CA LEU A 281 8.63 14.97 12.70
C LEU A 281 9.00 15.01 11.21
N ILE A 282 8.77 13.93 10.46
CA ILE A 282 9.32 13.76 9.10
C ILE A 282 8.22 13.47 8.08
N GLU A 283 7.44 12.39 8.30
CA GLU A 283 6.48 11.90 7.30
C GLU A 283 5.29 12.88 7.14
N TYR A 284 4.71 13.34 8.24
CA TYR A 284 3.57 14.25 8.25
C TYR A 284 3.85 15.62 7.61
N PRO A 285 4.94 16.36 7.95
CA PRO A 285 5.22 17.63 7.29
C PRO A 285 5.51 17.45 5.80
N SER A 286 6.17 16.36 5.41
CA SER A 286 6.43 16.04 4.00
C SER A 286 5.13 15.82 3.23
N GLN A 287 4.16 15.11 3.81
CA GLN A 287 2.83 14.94 3.21
C GLN A 287 2.06 16.27 3.09
N LEU A 288 2.15 17.13 4.10
CA LEU A 288 1.50 18.45 4.08
C LEU A 288 2.07 19.34 2.96
N LEU A 289 3.38 19.30 2.73
CA LEU A 289 4.01 19.98 1.61
C LEU A 289 3.46 19.51 0.26
N VAL A 290 3.27 18.20 0.08
CA VAL A 290 2.66 17.68 -1.15
C VAL A 290 1.23 18.17 -1.34
N GLN A 291 0.43 18.18 -0.28
CA GLN A 291 -0.95 18.64 -0.37
C GLN A 291 -1.02 20.10 -0.79
N ARG A 292 -0.13 20.94 -0.23
CA ARG A 292 -0.01 22.36 -0.61
C ARG A 292 0.47 22.54 -2.04
N LEU A 293 1.45 21.76 -2.48
CA LEU A 293 1.92 21.81 -3.87
C LEU A 293 0.81 21.36 -4.83
N ALA A 294 0.13 20.25 -4.52
CA ALA A 294 -0.97 19.73 -5.32
C ALA A 294 -2.14 20.72 -5.41
N SER A 295 -2.48 21.43 -4.32
CA SER A 295 -3.52 22.46 -4.35
C SER A 295 -3.10 23.64 -5.23
N ARG A 296 -1.84 24.09 -5.15
CA ARG A 296 -1.31 25.15 -6.01
C ARG A 296 -1.29 24.77 -7.49
N PHE A 297 -0.92 23.54 -7.82
CA PHE A 297 -0.97 23.06 -9.21
C PHE A 297 -2.41 22.93 -9.71
N ALA A 298 -3.35 22.52 -8.86
CA ALA A 298 -4.77 22.47 -9.23
C ALA A 298 -5.35 23.88 -9.47
N GLU A 299 -4.98 24.87 -8.66
CA GLU A 299 -5.30 26.28 -8.90
C GLU A 299 -4.77 26.73 -10.26
N GLN A 300 -3.47 26.53 -10.53
CA GLN A 300 -2.85 26.94 -11.80
C GLN A 300 -3.47 26.26 -13.03
N ALA A 301 -3.79 24.96 -12.94
CA ALA A 301 -4.45 24.24 -14.03
C ALA A 301 -5.88 24.77 -14.30
N ALA A 302 -6.60 25.20 -13.26
CA ALA A 302 -7.91 25.83 -13.41
C ALA A 302 -7.80 27.22 -14.07
N TRP A 303 -6.79 28.01 -13.70
CA TRP A 303 -6.48 29.30 -14.33
C TRP A 303 -6.10 29.15 -15.82
N GLU A 304 -5.28 28.16 -16.19
CA GLU A 304 -4.96 27.87 -17.59
C GLU A 304 -6.21 27.46 -18.38
N HIS A 305 -7.06 26.61 -17.81
CA HIS A 305 -8.28 26.15 -18.49
C HIS A 305 -9.29 27.28 -18.72
N GLN A 306 -9.36 28.26 -17.80
CA GLN A 306 -10.17 29.47 -17.95
C GLN A 306 -9.60 30.49 -18.95
N ARG A 307 -8.31 30.40 -19.33
CA ARG A 307 -7.69 31.29 -20.32
C ARG A 307 -7.93 30.84 -21.77
N ILE A 308 -8.08 29.52 -21.97
CA ILE A 308 -8.27 28.88 -23.28
C ILE A 308 -9.62 29.19 -24.00
N PRO A 309 -10.72 29.67 -23.36
CA PRO A 309 -11.90 30.14 -24.10
C PRO A 309 -11.71 31.54 -24.70
N ASN A 310 -10.79 32.37 -24.18
CA ASN A 310 -10.72 33.79 -24.56
C ASN A 310 -9.80 34.08 -25.76
N GLU A 311 -8.84 33.21 -26.08
CA GLU A 311 -7.98 33.40 -27.27
C GLU A 311 -8.61 32.82 -28.56
N GLY A 312 -9.61 31.94 -28.44
CA GLY A 312 -10.30 31.33 -29.59
C GLY A 312 -11.32 32.26 -30.27
N ASP A 313 -11.94 33.16 -29.51
CA ASP A 313 -12.96 34.09 -30.04
C ASP A 313 -12.38 35.46 -30.45
N GLN A 314 -11.25 35.90 -29.88
CA GLN A 314 -10.61 37.15 -30.32
C GLN A 314 -9.92 37.03 -31.69
N ASN A 315 -9.48 35.83 -32.10
CA ASN A 315 -8.86 35.63 -33.41
C ASN A 315 -9.86 35.39 -34.55
N ARG A 316 -11.16 35.19 -34.25
CA ARG A 316 -12.23 35.15 -35.25
C ARG A 316 -12.83 36.52 -35.59
N MET A 317 -12.63 37.54 -34.74
CA MET A 317 -13.09 38.90 -35.04
C MET A 317 -12.09 39.75 -35.85
N ASN A 318 -10.81 39.37 -35.90
CA ASN A 318 -9.77 40.14 -36.61
C ASN A 318 -9.48 39.67 -38.06
N SER A 319 -10.21 38.69 -38.60
CA SER A 319 -10.02 38.20 -39.98
C SER A 319 -11.16 38.53 -40.95
N THR A 320 -12.12 39.37 -40.54
CA THR A 320 -13.29 39.74 -41.36
C THR A 320 -13.37 41.24 -41.67
N GLN A 321 -12.21 41.90 -41.78
CA GLN A 321 -12.15 43.30 -42.21
C GLN A 321 -11.04 43.49 -43.24
N LEU A 322 -11.30 42.92 -44.42
CA LEU A 322 -10.67 43.30 -45.68
C LEU A 322 -11.80 43.86 -46.55
N ASP A 323 -11.83 45.18 -46.68
CA ASP A 323 -12.67 45.90 -47.63
C ASP A 323 -12.53 45.31 -49.04
N PRO A 324 -13.60 45.38 -49.82
CA PRO A 324 -13.49 46.23 -50.98
C PRO A 324 -14.60 47.28 -51.03
N LEU A 325 -14.14 48.52 -51.22
CA LEU A 325 -14.87 49.57 -51.94
C LEU A 325 -15.59 49.00 -53.18
N TRP A 326 -16.59 49.77 -53.62
CA TRP A 326 -17.33 49.74 -54.90
C TRP A 326 -18.65 48.96 -54.84
N ILE A 327 -19.84 49.44 -55.25
CA ILE A 327 -20.31 50.64 -55.95
C ILE A 327 -21.85 50.70 -55.76
N TYR A 328 -22.37 51.94 -55.61
CA TYR A 328 -23.77 52.44 -55.60
C TYR A 328 -24.73 52.05 -54.49
#